data_AF-A0A6J7ZNF2-F1
#
_entry.id   AF-A0A6J7ZNF2-F1
#
_cell.length_a   1.000
_cell.length_b   1.000
_cell.length_c   1.000
_cell.angle_alpha   90.00
_cell.angle_beta   90.00
_cell.angle_gamma   90.00
#
_symmetry.space_group_name_H-M   'P 1'
#
loop_
_entity.id
_entity.type
_entity.pdbx_description
1 polymer ?
#
loop_
_entity_poly.entity_id
_entity_poly.type
_entity_poly.pdbx_seq_one_letter_code
_entity_poly.pdbx_strand_id
1 'polypeptide(L)'
;METMKLRSHIGTDGILLLQMPDEFKDTSVEVVVVVQPLPSEEVKPKYNAWGQLTTKKSIQTAIGRMRQLRQEIALDKSSIREMIEEGRRF
;
A
#
# COMPACT_ATOMS: atom_id res chain seq x y z
N MET A 1 20.28 35.28 -6.13
CA MET A 1 19.07 34.52 -5.74
C MET A 1 19.02 33.30 -6.64
N GLU A 2 19.36 32.13 -6.09
CA GLU A 2 19.29 30.86 -6.83
C GLU A 2 17.95 30.20 -6.54
N THR A 3 17.25 29.76 -7.59
CA THR A 3 15.97 29.07 -7.48
C THR A 3 16.13 27.60 -7.82
N MET A 4 15.75 26.73 -6.89
CA MET A 4 15.68 25.28 -7.11
C MET A 4 14.23 24.82 -7.20
N LYS A 5 13.96 23.81 -8.03
CA LYS A 5 12.65 23.16 -8.10
C LYS A 5 12.69 21.85 -7.34
N LEU A 6 11.93 21.78 -6.25
CA LEU A 6 11.75 20.55 -5.45
C LEU A 6 10.36 19.99 -5.74
N ARG A 7 10.27 18.71 -6.14
CA ARG A 7 8.98 18.00 -6.25
C ARG A 7 8.72 17.27 -4.94
N SER A 8 7.72 17.73 -4.20
CA SER A 8 7.26 17.08 -2.97
C SER A 8 5.74 16.90 -3.02
N HIS A 9 5.23 15.98 -2.20
CA HIS A 9 3.80 15.73 -2.06
C HIS A 9 3.36 16.14 -0.66
N ILE A 10 2.15 16.69 -0.56
CA ILE A 10 1.52 16.92 0.74
C ILE A 10 0.92 15.59 1.17
N GLY A 11 1.32 15.14 2.37
CA GLY A 11 0.81 13.90 2.95
C GLY A 11 -0.70 13.97 3.21
N THR A 12 -1.32 12.82 3.48
CA THR A 12 -2.75 12.78 3.88
C THR A 12 -3.01 13.49 5.21
N ASP A 13 -1.96 13.76 5.97
CA ASP A 13 -1.91 14.56 7.20
C ASP A 13 -1.78 16.07 6.97
N GLY A 14 -1.62 16.52 5.72
CA GLY A 14 -1.45 17.92 5.37
C GLY A 14 -0.02 18.45 5.50
N ILE A 15 0.97 17.58 5.74
CA ILE A 15 2.36 18.00 5.94
C ILE A 15 3.12 18.01 4.61
N LEU A 16 3.80 19.12 4.32
CA LEU A 16 4.76 19.24 3.22
C LEU A 16 6.17 19.02 3.76
N LEU A 17 6.83 17.93 3.35
CA LEU A 17 8.21 17.65 3.70
C LEU A 17 9.15 18.20 2.62
N LEU A 18 10.10 19.06 3.00
CA LEU A 18 11.16 19.55 2.13
C LEU A 18 12.50 18.97 2.62
N GLN A 19 13.12 18.12 1.81
CA GLN A 19 14.47 17.64 2.06
C GLN A 19 15.46 18.57 1.36
N MET A 20 16.28 19.26 2.16
CA MET A 20 17.31 20.15 1.63
C MET A 20 18.54 19.34 1.20
N PRO A 21 19.19 19.70 0.08
CA PRO A 21 20.45 19.09 -0.33
C PRO A 21 21.56 19.28 0.72
N ASP A 22 22.48 18.33 0.79
CA ASP A 22 23.62 18.36 1.72
C ASP A 22 24.52 19.60 1.54
N GLU A 23 24.50 20.20 0.36
CA GLU A 23 25.22 21.44 0.01
C GLU A 23 24.82 22.64 0.90
N PHE A 24 23.61 22.61 1.47
CA PHE A 24 23.09 23.66 2.36
C PHE A 24 23.17 23.29 3.84
N LYS A 25 23.87 22.21 4.19
CA LYS A 25 24.02 21.77 5.57
C LYS A 25 24.70 22.84 6.41
N ASP A 26 24.16 23.08 7.60
CA ASP A 26 24.67 24.07 8.57
C ASP A 26 24.76 25.51 8.00
N THR A 27 23.95 25.84 6.99
CA THR A 27 23.94 27.15 6.35
C THR A 27 22.60 27.85 6.58
N SER A 28 22.63 29.16 6.86
CA SER A 28 21.42 29.99 6.95
C SER A 28 20.93 30.35 5.56
N VAL A 29 19.69 29.98 5.24
CA VAL A 29 19.09 30.20 3.91
C VAL A 29 17.71 30.86 4.04
N GLU A 30 17.38 31.71 3.07
CA GLU A 30 16.03 32.24 2.89
C GLU A 30 15.27 31.35 1.91
N VAL A 31 14.08 30.89 2.30
CA VAL A 31 13.26 29.97 1.52
C VAL A 31 11.97 30.66 1.10
N VAL A 32 11.74 30.73 -0.22
CA VAL A 32 10.48 31.23 -0.80
C VAL A 32 9.70 30.05 -1.39
N VAL A 33 8.51 29.78 -0.86
CA VAL A 33 7.64 28.67 -1.28
C VAL A 33 6.48 29.20 -2.13
N VAL A 34 6.35 28.71 -3.35
CA VAL A 34 5.21 29.01 -4.23
C VAL A 34 4.35 27.75 -4.37
N VAL A 35 3.10 27.83 -3.90
CA VAL A 35 2.14 26.71 -4.00
C VAL A 35 1.36 26.84 -5.30
N GLN A 36 1.66 25.97 -6.26
CA GLN A 36 0.85 25.80 -7.46
C GLN A 36 0.06 24.50 -7.34
N PRO A 37 -1.28 24.53 -7.30
CA PRO A 37 -2.06 23.31 -7.31
C PRO A 37 -1.83 22.59 -8.64
N LEU A 38 -1.28 21.38 -8.57
CA LEU A 38 -1.19 20.51 -9.72
C LEU A 38 -2.50 19.72 -9.85
N PRO A 39 -2.97 19.43 -11.08
CA PRO A 39 -4.03 18.45 -11.24
C PRO A 39 -3.57 17.16 -10.56
N SER A 40 -4.36 16.67 -9.61
CA SER A 40 -4.12 15.36 -8.99
C SER A 40 -3.92 14.38 -10.13
N GLU A 41 -2.80 13.65 -10.13
CA GLU A 41 -2.60 12.56 -11.08
C GLU A 41 -3.88 11.73 -11.07
N GLU A 42 -4.60 11.71 -12.20
CA GLU A 42 -5.80 10.91 -12.32
C GLU A 42 -5.40 9.50 -12.00
N VAL A 43 -5.91 8.98 -10.88
CA VAL A 43 -5.66 7.60 -10.47
C VAL A 43 -6.29 6.75 -11.54
N LYS A 44 -5.48 6.31 -12.51
CA LYS A 44 -5.96 5.50 -13.62
C LYS A 44 -6.72 4.31 -13.03
N PRO A 45 -7.94 4.03 -13.51
CA PRO A 45 -8.72 2.91 -13.01
C PRO A 45 -7.90 1.64 -13.18
N LYS A 46 -7.64 0.95 -12.06
CA LYS A 46 -6.97 -0.35 -12.08
C LYS A 46 -8.03 -1.42 -12.30
N TYR A 47 -7.78 -2.35 -13.21
CA TYR A 47 -8.68 -3.46 -13.48
C TYR A 47 -8.08 -4.76 -12.96
N ASN A 48 -8.93 -5.68 -12.52
CA ASN A 48 -8.50 -7.02 -12.13
C ASN A 48 -8.28 -7.91 -13.38
N ALA A 49 -7.85 -9.15 -13.15
CA ALA A 49 -7.60 -10.13 -14.22
C ALA A 49 -8.85 -10.46 -15.08
N TRP A 50 -10.04 -10.07 -14.64
CA TRP A 50 -11.31 -10.28 -15.34
C TRP A 50 -11.87 -8.98 -15.94
N GLY A 51 -11.06 -7.92 -16.03
CA GLY A 51 -11.46 -6.63 -16.61
C GLY A 51 -12.43 -5.81 -15.76
N GLN A 52 -12.63 -6.17 -14.48
CA GLN A 52 -13.50 -5.41 -13.58
C GLN A 52 -12.71 -4.34 -12.81
N LEU A 53 -13.34 -3.20 -12.56
CA LEU A 53 -12.74 -2.11 -11.81
C LEU A 53 -12.35 -2.56 -10.39
N THR A 54 -11.09 -2.32 -10.03
CA THR A 54 -10.56 -2.61 -8.71
C THR A 54 -10.85 -1.44 -7.79
N THR A 55 -11.77 -1.65 -6.86
CA THR A 55 -12.14 -0.68 -5.83
C THR A 55 -11.64 -1.15 -4.46
N LYS A 56 -11.53 -0.24 -3.49
CA LYS A 56 -11.20 -0.59 -2.10
C LYS A 56 -12.16 -1.67 -1.55
N LYS A 57 -13.44 -1.55 -1.89
CA LYS A 57 -14.49 -2.52 -1.52
C LYS A 57 -14.24 -3.89 -2.14
N SER A 58 -13.93 -3.97 -3.44
CA SER A 58 -13.69 -5.25 -4.10
C SER A 58 -12.46 -5.98 -3.54
N ILE A 59 -11.39 -5.24 -3.21
CA ILE A 59 -10.20 -5.79 -2.54
C ILE A 59 -10.56 -6.36 -1.17
N GLN A 60 -11.29 -5.61 -0.34
CA GLN A 60 -11.69 -6.08 0.99
C GLN A 60 -12.56 -7.33 0.93
N THR A 61 -13.51 -7.37 -0.01
CA THR A 61 -14.34 -8.56 -0.25
C THR A 61 -13.49 -9.78 -0.63
N ALA A 62 -12.52 -9.62 -1.53
CA ALA A 62 -11.65 -10.72 -1.94
C ALA A 62 -10.81 -11.25 -0.77
N ILE A 63 -10.24 -10.37 0.06
CA ILE A 63 -9.50 -10.75 1.28
C ILE A 63 -10.41 -11.52 2.24
N GLY A 64 -11.65 -11.07 2.44
CA GLY A 64 -12.62 -11.76 3.29
C GLY A 64 -12.90 -13.18 2.81
N ARG A 65 -13.18 -13.35 1.50
CA ARG A 65 -13.40 -14.67 0.89
C ARG A 65 -12.21 -15.61 1.07
N MET A 66 -10.99 -15.12 0.88
CA MET A 66 -9.78 -15.92 1.07
C MET A 66 -9.62 -16.37 2.53
N ARG A 67 -9.97 -15.52 3.50
CA ARG A 67 -9.94 -15.88 4.93
C ARG A 67 -10.99 -16.94 5.27
N GLN A 68 -12.19 -16.80 4.73
CA GLN A 68 -13.27 -17.77 4.96
C GLN A 68 -12.92 -19.13 4.34
N LEU A 69 -12.43 -19.14 3.09
CA LEU A 69 -11.97 -20.38 2.45
C LEU A 69 -10.90 -21.06 3.28
N ARG A 70 -9.94 -20.29 3.83
CA ARG A 70 -8.91 -20.83 4.72
C ARG A 70 -9.49 -21.49 5.98
N GLN A 71 -10.61 -20.99 6.50
CA GLN A 71 -11.30 -21.60 7.65
C GLN A 71 -12.04 -22.87 7.24
N GLU A 72 -12.71 -22.86 6.08
CA GLU A 72 -13.48 -24.01 5.58
C GLU A 72 -12.58 -25.21 5.24
N ILE A 73 -11.40 -24.97 4.65
CA ILE A 73 -10.45 -26.03 4.29
C ILE A 73 -9.51 -26.42 5.45
N ALA A 74 -9.55 -25.72 6.57
CA ALA A 74 -8.69 -26.03 7.70
C ALA A 74 -9.15 -27.35 8.34
N LEU A 75 -8.32 -28.38 8.23
CA LEU A 75 -8.50 -29.60 9.00
C LEU A 75 -8.16 -29.34 10.46
N ASP A 76 -8.99 -29.85 11.37
CA ASP A 76 -8.67 -29.81 12.79
C ASP A 76 -7.46 -30.70 13.11
N LYS A 77 -6.76 -30.36 14.18
CA LYS A 77 -5.52 -31.02 14.56
C LYS A 77 -5.72 -32.51 14.90
N SER A 78 -6.91 -32.89 15.37
CA SER A 78 -7.28 -34.29 15.64
C SER A 78 -7.41 -35.06 14.34
N SER A 79 -8.16 -34.56 13.36
CA SER A 79 -8.31 -35.18 12.04
C SER A 79 -6.96 -35.39 11.33
N ILE A 80 -6.06 -34.40 11.40
CA ILE A 80 -4.70 -34.55 10.84
C ILE A 80 -3.93 -35.67 11.55
N ARG A 81 -4.06 -35.78 12.88
CA ARG A 81 -3.37 -36.80 13.66
C ARG A 81 -3.90 -38.20 13.37
N GLU A 82 -5.23 -38.35 13.26
CA GLU A 82 -5.88 -39.60 12.88
C GLU A 82 -5.45 -40.06 11.49
N MET A 83 -5.43 -39.16 10.51
CA MET A 83 -4.96 -39.47 9.16
C MET A 83 -3.48 -39.93 9.13
N ILE A 84 -2.61 -39.33 9.95
CA ILE A 84 -1.22 -39.74 10.08
C ILE A 84 -1.10 -41.12 10.74
N GLU A 85 -1.88 -41.39 11.79
CA GLU A 85 -1.87 -42.67 12.49
C GLU A 85 -2.44 -43.80 11.62
N GLU A 86 -3.49 -43.53 10.85
CA GLU A 86 -4.07 -44.48 9.89
C GLU A 86 -3.08 -44.79 8.75
N GLY A 87 -2.41 -43.77 8.20
CA GLY A 87 -1.37 -43.97 7.17
C GLY A 87 -0.13 -44.73 7.66
N ARG A 88 0.14 -44.80 8.96
CA ARG A 88 1.22 -45.64 9.54
C ARG A 88 0.85 -47.11 9.74
N ARG A 89 -0.45 -47.45 9.65
CA ARG A 89 -0.96 -48.82 9.83
C ARG A 89 -0.93 -49.64 8.54
N PHE A 90 -0.67 -48.99 7.40
CA PHE A 90 -0.47 -49.58 6.08
C PHE A 90 1.00 -49.49 5.69
#